data_AF-A0A519QLY6-F1
#
_entry.id   AF-A0A519QLY6-F1
#
_cell.length_a   1.000
_cell.length_b   1.000
_cell.length_c   1.000
_cell.angle_alpha   90.00
_cell.angle_beta   90.00
_cell.angle_gamma   90.00
#
_symmetry.space_group_name_H-M   'P 1'
#
loop_
_entity.id
_entity.type
_entity.pdbx_description
1 polymer ?
#
loop_
_entity_poly.entity_id
_entity_poly.type
_entity_poly.pdbx_seq_one_letter_code
_entity_poly.pdbx_strand_id
1 'polypeptide(L)'
;MRQLICFLFVLLGSCKSNDKAPLIAKDETSASERKNTLFVFVGKKISVIKAQQDSNSMDAQFKAKYKILQRVYGMLPKDTIEFEVYDHYGVPGFSHYENALLFVSEYDGKYYHEKYQYFDLYPTLDGKWAGIYHDFAGYDAPPPTKSISFAKEVSLPLSIINNDGEVKASPF
;
A
#
# COMPACT_ATOMS: atom_id res chain seq x y z
N MET A 1 17.53 -3.27 60.32
CA MET A 1 17.40 -2.49 59.07
C MET A 1 17.58 -3.45 57.89
N ARG A 2 16.49 -3.79 57.19
CA ARG A 2 16.52 -4.65 55.99
C ARG A 2 16.26 -3.73 54.79
N GLN A 3 17.26 -3.55 53.93
CA GLN A 3 17.08 -2.80 52.69
C GLN A 3 16.36 -3.67 51.66
N LEU A 4 15.30 -3.13 51.07
CA LEU A 4 14.54 -3.73 49.99
C LEU A 4 15.16 -3.22 48.68
N ILE A 5 15.76 -4.12 47.89
CA ILE A 5 16.25 -3.81 46.55
C ILE A 5 15.11 -4.09 45.57
N CYS A 6 14.52 -3.02 45.01
CA CYS A 6 13.59 -3.11 43.89
C CYS A 6 14.39 -3.32 42.59
N PHE A 7 14.32 -4.51 42.01
CA PHE A 7 14.75 -4.73 40.63
C PHE A 7 13.69 -4.16 39.67
N LEU A 8 13.99 -3.00 39.09
CA LEU A 8 13.23 -2.44 37.99
C LEU A 8 13.60 -3.19 36.70
N PHE A 9 12.78 -4.16 36.30
CA PHE A 9 12.90 -4.81 35.00
C PHE A 9 12.43 -3.86 33.90
N VAL A 10 13.36 -3.20 33.22
CA VAL A 10 13.08 -2.47 31.98
C VAL A 10 12.93 -3.50 30.87
N LEU A 11 11.68 -3.81 30.49
CA LEU A 11 11.36 -4.57 29.29
C LEU A 11 11.73 -3.71 28.06
N LEU A 12 12.94 -3.88 27.54
CA LEU A 12 13.31 -3.42 26.21
C LEU A 12 12.49 -4.24 25.20
N GLY A 13 11.36 -3.69 24.77
CA GLY A 13 10.59 -4.22 23.65
C GLY A 13 11.48 -4.25 22.41
N SER A 14 11.88 -5.44 21.99
CA SER A 14 12.62 -5.65 20.74
C SER A 14 11.74 -5.21 19.58
N CYS A 15 11.99 -4.03 19.00
CA CYS A 15 11.49 -3.70 17.67
C CYS A 15 12.08 -4.71 16.69
N LYS A 16 11.32 -5.75 16.34
CA LYS A 16 11.68 -6.62 15.20
C LYS A 16 11.51 -5.77 13.94
N SER A 17 12.60 -5.18 13.45
CA SER A 17 12.62 -4.69 12.08
C SER A 17 12.36 -5.88 11.16
N ASN A 18 11.36 -5.74 10.29
CA ASN A 18 11.03 -6.79 9.33
C ASN A 18 12.05 -6.68 8.19
N ASP A 19 13.23 -7.30 8.32
CA ASP A 19 14.42 -7.08 7.45
C ASP A 19 14.36 -7.79 6.09
N LYS A 20 13.19 -8.28 5.66
CA LYS A 20 13.07 -8.98 4.38
C LYS A 20 13.41 -8.06 3.21
N ALA A 21 14.34 -8.51 2.37
CA ALA A 21 14.74 -7.87 1.12
C ALA A 21 13.54 -7.68 0.15
N PRO A 22 13.59 -6.69 -0.75
CA PRO A 22 12.59 -6.54 -1.80
C PRO A 22 12.61 -7.72 -2.79
N LEU A 23 11.44 -8.03 -3.36
CA LEU A 23 11.32 -9.07 -4.39
C LEU A 23 12.10 -8.75 -5.67
N ILE A 24 12.19 -7.46 -6.01
CA ILE A 24 12.93 -6.93 -7.14
C ILE A 24 14.03 -6.03 -6.59
N ALA A 25 15.27 -6.46 -6.77
CA ALA A 25 16.43 -5.67 -6.40
C ALA A 25 16.64 -4.51 -7.39
N LYS A 26 17.17 -3.39 -6.90
CA LYS A 26 17.64 -2.31 -7.76
C LYS A 26 18.85 -2.78 -8.56
N ASP A 27 18.94 -2.33 -9.80
CA ASP A 27 20.17 -2.48 -10.57
C ASP A 27 21.21 -1.46 -10.09
N GLU A 28 22.10 -1.92 -9.20
CA GLU A 28 23.16 -1.10 -8.64
C GLU A 28 24.22 -0.66 -9.66
N THR A 29 24.23 -1.23 -10.87
CA THR A 29 25.14 -0.79 -11.94
C THR A 29 24.61 0.45 -12.66
N SER A 30 23.29 0.62 -12.71
CA SER A 30 22.63 1.77 -13.34
C SER A 30 22.60 3.01 -12.44
N ALA A 31 23.14 4.12 -12.94
CA ALA A 31 23.14 5.39 -12.22
C ALA A 31 21.73 5.97 -12.01
N SER A 32 20.79 5.69 -12.91
CA SER A 32 19.40 6.13 -12.75
C SER A 32 18.71 5.32 -11.65
N GLU A 33 18.94 4.01 -11.60
CA GLU A 33 18.35 3.13 -10.59
C GLU A 33 18.87 3.43 -9.18
N ARG A 34 20.17 3.73 -9.03
CA ARG A 34 20.74 4.16 -7.74
C ARG A 34 20.13 5.48 -7.23
N LYS A 35 19.73 6.37 -8.13
CA LYS A 35 19.11 7.66 -7.79
C LYS A 35 17.58 7.58 -7.68
N ASN A 36 16.98 6.46 -8.09
CA ASN A 36 15.54 6.27 -8.08
C ASN A 36 15.03 6.27 -6.63
N THR A 37 14.05 7.10 -6.31
CA THR A 37 13.46 7.21 -4.97
C THR A 37 12.16 6.43 -4.82
N LEU A 38 11.78 5.64 -5.83
CA LEU A 38 10.59 4.79 -5.81
C LEU A 38 10.75 3.62 -4.84
N PHE A 39 9.68 3.39 -4.08
CA PHE A 39 9.43 2.23 -3.25
C PHE A 39 8.10 1.62 -3.66
N VAL A 40 8.10 0.31 -3.86
CA VAL A 40 6.88 -0.46 -4.15
C VAL A 40 6.73 -1.52 -3.08
N PHE A 41 5.55 -1.60 -2.45
CA PHE A 41 5.31 -2.53 -1.37
C PHE A 41 3.85 -2.95 -1.27
N VAL A 42 3.63 -4.15 -0.74
CA VAL A 42 2.32 -4.56 -0.27
C VAL A 42 2.13 -3.99 1.13
N GLY A 43 1.17 -3.09 1.28
CA GLY A 43 0.86 -2.41 2.53
C GLY A 43 -0.48 -2.85 3.10
N LYS A 44 -0.56 -2.97 4.42
CA LYS A 44 -1.82 -3.03 5.18
C LYS A 44 -2.15 -1.65 5.72
N LYS A 45 -3.36 -1.16 5.41
CA LYS A 45 -3.84 0.16 5.83
C LYS A 45 -3.87 0.25 7.36
N ILE A 46 -3.27 1.30 7.89
CA ILE A 46 -3.42 1.71 9.31
C ILE A 46 -4.39 2.89 9.38
N SER A 47 -4.15 3.94 8.60
CA SER A 47 -5.03 5.11 8.54
C SER A 47 -4.90 5.86 7.22
N VAL A 48 -5.98 6.47 6.77
CA VAL A 48 -5.99 7.49 5.70
C VAL A 48 -6.87 8.63 6.18
N ILE A 49 -6.27 9.80 6.38
CA ILE A 49 -6.93 10.95 7.00
C ILE A 49 -6.84 12.12 6.04
N LYS A 50 -7.98 12.77 5.77
CA LYS A 50 -8.01 14.00 4.96
C LYS A 50 -7.25 15.11 5.70
N ALA A 51 -6.27 15.71 5.03
CA ALA A 51 -5.54 16.87 5.52
C ALA A 51 -6.31 18.15 5.21
N GLN A 52 -5.90 19.25 5.84
CA GLN A 52 -6.49 20.55 5.58
C GLN A 52 -6.22 20.97 4.14
N GLN A 53 -7.29 21.20 3.38
CA GLN A 53 -7.21 21.49 1.96
C GLN A 53 -6.73 22.93 1.75
N ASP A 54 -5.71 23.10 0.92
CA ASP A 54 -5.38 24.42 0.36
C ASP A 54 -6.54 24.85 -0.55
N SER A 55 -7.12 26.02 -0.30
CA SER A 55 -8.24 26.56 -1.08
C SER A 55 -7.90 26.76 -2.57
N ASN A 56 -6.61 26.80 -2.92
CA ASN A 56 -6.14 26.95 -4.29
C ASN A 56 -5.81 25.61 -4.98
N SER A 57 -5.91 24.49 -4.27
CA SER A 57 -5.63 23.16 -4.83
C SER A 57 -6.89 22.50 -5.39
N MET A 58 -6.79 22.01 -6.62
CA MET A 58 -7.81 21.15 -7.25
C MET A 58 -7.75 19.70 -6.75
N ASP A 59 -6.73 19.35 -5.98
CA ASP A 59 -6.57 18.04 -5.35
C ASP A 59 -6.88 18.12 -3.85
N ALA A 60 -7.60 17.13 -3.34
CA ALA A 60 -7.72 16.89 -1.91
C ALA A 60 -6.45 16.24 -1.38
N GLN A 61 -5.91 16.76 -0.27
CA GLN A 61 -4.73 16.21 0.37
C GLN A 61 -5.11 15.20 1.45
N PHE A 62 -4.36 14.10 1.56
CA PHE A 62 -4.49 13.10 2.60
C PHE A 62 -3.13 12.73 3.18
N LYS A 63 -3.14 12.30 4.44
CA LYS A 63 -2.02 11.60 5.07
C LYS A 63 -2.38 10.13 5.23
N ALA A 64 -1.59 9.27 4.60
CA ALA A 64 -1.75 7.83 4.64
C ALA A 64 -0.67 7.20 5.51
N LYS A 65 -1.04 6.16 6.27
CA LYS A 65 -0.14 5.35 7.08
C LYS A 65 -0.41 3.87 6.84
N TYR A 66 0.63 3.13 6.50
CA TYR A 66 0.55 1.72 6.13
C TYR A 66 1.64 0.91 6.80
N LYS A 67 1.29 -0.31 7.23
CA LYS A 67 2.26 -1.34 7.62
C LYS A 67 2.76 -2.05 6.36
N ILE A 68 4.07 -2.14 6.19
CA ILE A 68 4.74 -2.85 5.10
C ILE A 68 4.72 -4.35 5.40
N LEU A 69 3.93 -5.09 4.62
CA LEU A 69 3.86 -6.56 4.72
C LEU A 69 4.91 -7.24 3.85
N GLN A 70 5.18 -6.67 2.67
CA GLN A 70 6.13 -7.20 1.70
C GLN A 70 6.75 -6.07 0.88
N ARG A 71 8.08 -6.07 0.75
CA ARG A 71 8.79 -5.13 -0.14
C ARG A 71 8.83 -5.73 -1.54
N VAL A 72 8.41 -4.95 -2.54
CA VAL A 72 8.43 -5.37 -3.95
C VAL A 72 9.62 -4.74 -4.66
N TYR A 73 9.84 -3.44 -4.49
CA TYR A 73 10.98 -2.72 -5.06
C TYR A 73 11.45 -1.62 -4.11
N GLY A 74 12.77 -1.41 -4.04
CA GLY A 74 13.39 -0.47 -3.11
C GLY A 74 13.38 -0.96 -1.65
N MET A 75 14.16 -0.30 -0.80
CA MET A 75 14.33 -0.69 0.60
C MET A 75 13.86 0.42 1.54
N LEU A 76 12.81 0.14 2.31
CA LEU A 76 12.38 0.97 3.43
C LEU A 76 12.80 0.30 4.75
N PRO A 77 13.57 0.97 5.62
CA PRO A 77 14.14 0.35 6.82
C PRO A 77 13.08 0.07 7.90
N LYS A 78 11.98 0.83 7.90
CA LYS A 78 10.87 0.65 8.84
C LYS A 78 9.86 -0.32 8.27
N ASP A 79 9.07 -0.95 9.15
CA ASP A 79 7.93 -1.79 8.77
C ASP A 79 6.64 -0.98 8.58
N THR A 80 6.72 0.34 8.69
CA THR A 80 5.61 1.27 8.61
C THR A 80 6.06 2.51 7.84
N ILE A 81 5.19 3.04 6.99
CA ILE A 81 5.45 4.26 6.21
C ILE A 81 4.26 5.21 6.35
N GLU A 82 4.59 6.50 6.41
CA GLU A 82 3.64 7.61 6.29
C GLU A 82 3.97 8.38 5.01
N PHE A 83 2.95 8.69 4.22
CA PHE A 83 3.11 9.40 2.95
C PHE A 83 1.93 10.34 2.67
N GLU A 84 2.20 11.37 1.89
CA GLU A 84 1.20 12.34 1.42
C GLU A 84 0.56 11.86 0.11
N VAL A 85 -0.72 12.17 -0.03
CA VAL A 85 -1.54 11.77 -1.17
C VAL A 85 -2.30 13.00 -1.65
N TYR A 86 -2.32 13.20 -2.96
CA TYR A 86 -3.07 14.24 -3.62
C TYR A 86 -3.99 13.58 -4.65
N ASP A 87 -5.29 13.72 -4.46
CA ASP A 87 -6.30 13.07 -5.28
C ASP A 87 -7.34 14.07 -5.78
N HIS A 88 -7.59 14.04 -7.09
CA HIS A 88 -8.52 14.96 -7.74
C HIS A 88 -9.98 14.54 -7.56
N TYR A 89 -10.22 13.25 -7.38
CA TYR A 89 -11.55 12.65 -7.33
C TYR A 89 -12.06 12.42 -5.90
N GLY A 90 -11.37 12.97 -4.91
CA GLY A 90 -11.78 12.92 -3.51
C GLY A 90 -10.97 11.90 -2.73
N VAL A 91 -11.64 10.92 -2.12
CA VAL A 91 -10.98 9.92 -1.26
C VAL A 91 -10.12 8.98 -2.13
N PRO A 92 -8.83 8.75 -1.82
CA PRO A 92 -7.96 7.95 -2.67
C PRO A 92 -8.46 6.51 -2.80
N GLY A 93 -8.53 6.00 -4.03
CA GLY A 93 -9.16 4.70 -4.31
C GLY A 93 -8.56 3.52 -3.53
N PHE A 94 -7.23 3.49 -3.36
CA PHE A 94 -6.56 2.44 -2.57
C PHE A 94 -7.02 2.40 -1.10
N SER A 95 -7.55 3.51 -0.58
CA SER A 95 -7.97 3.63 0.82
C SER A 95 -9.24 2.83 1.13
N HIS A 96 -9.93 2.30 0.13
CA HIS A 96 -11.08 1.41 0.33
C HIS A 96 -10.66 -0.02 0.70
N TYR A 97 -9.42 -0.41 0.43
CA TYR A 97 -8.94 -1.78 0.63
C TYR A 97 -8.18 -1.96 1.95
N GLU A 98 -8.19 -3.17 2.53
CA GLU A 98 -7.39 -3.51 3.72
C GLU A 98 -5.90 -3.56 3.34
N ASN A 99 -5.60 -4.17 2.18
CA ASN A 99 -4.25 -4.28 1.65
C ASN A 99 -4.20 -3.77 0.20
N ALA A 100 -3.10 -3.14 -0.16
CA ALA A 100 -2.86 -2.65 -1.51
C ALA A 100 -1.38 -2.77 -1.89
N LEU A 101 -1.09 -2.96 -3.17
CA LEU A 101 0.21 -2.66 -3.76
C LEU A 101 0.28 -1.15 -3.93
N LEU A 102 1.28 -0.51 -3.33
CA LEU A 102 1.42 0.93 -3.34
C LEU A 102 2.78 1.32 -3.92
N PHE A 103 2.76 2.42 -4.68
CA PHE A 103 3.93 3.03 -5.31
C PHE A 103 4.14 4.38 -4.64
N VAL A 104 5.30 4.58 -4.03
CA VAL A 104 5.60 5.75 -3.22
C VAL A 104 7.02 6.22 -3.53
N SER A 105 7.19 7.49 -3.85
CA SER A 105 8.50 8.09 -4.07
C SER A 105 8.89 9.04 -2.95
N GLU A 106 10.18 9.10 -2.66
CA GLU A 106 10.75 10.09 -1.74
C GLU A 106 11.16 11.36 -2.49
N TYR A 107 10.83 12.50 -1.89
CA TYR A 107 11.24 13.82 -2.34
C TYR A 107 11.40 14.74 -1.11
N ASP A 108 12.58 15.32 -0.95
CA ASP A 108 12.92 16.27 0.13
C ASP A 108 12.60 15.75 1.55
N GLY A 109 12.97 14.50 1.82
CA GLY A 109 12.77 13.81 3.09
C GLY A 109 11.33 13.36 3.36
N LYS A 110 10.41 13.56 2.40
CA LYS A 110 8.99 13.20 2.50
C LYS A 110 8.63 12.15 1.46
N TYR A 111 7.61 11.37 1.78
CA TYR A 111 7.09 10.33 0.90
C TYR A 111 5.77 10.75 0.27
N TYR A 112 5.63 10.49 -1.02
CA TYR A 112 4.46 10.85 -1.81
C TYR A 112 3.96 9.63 -2.58
N HIS A 113 2.65 9.43 -2.57
CA HIS A 113 2.02 8.40 -3.40
C HIS A 113 2.15 8.76 -4.89
N GLU A 114 2.57 7.79 -5.71
CA GLU A 114 2.52 7.92 -7.16
C GLU A 114 1.07 7.96 -7.63
N LYS A 115 0.64 9.11 -8.18
CA LYS A 115 -0.77 9.40 -8.41
C LYS A 115 -1.45 8.30 -9.23
N TYR A 116 -2.53 7.74 -8.65
CA TYR A 116 -3.33 6.63 -9.21
C TYR A 116 -2.61 5.29 -9.42
N GLN A 117 -1.37 5.14 -8.95
CA GLN A 117 -0.64 3.88 -9.07
C GLN A 117 -0.87 3.01 -7.83
N TYR A 118 -1.82 2.08 -7.91
CA TYR A 118 -2.05 1.06 -6.89
C TYR A 118 -2.76 -0.17 -7.48
N PHE A 119 -2.74 -1.27 -6.71
CA PHE A 119 -3.58 -2.44 -6.96
C PHE A 119 -4.22 -2.88 -5.64
N ASP A 120 -5.49 -3.26 -5.66
CA ASP A 120 -6.13 -3.92 -4.53
C ASP A 120 -5.60 -5.34 -4.39
N LEU A 121 -5.27 -5.75 -3.16
CA LEU A 121 -4.65 -7.05 -2.91
C LEU A 121 -5.37 -7.86 -1.84
N TYR A 122 -5.63 -9.12 -2.16
CA TYR A 122 -6.25 -10.12 -1.31
C TYR A 122 -5.26 -11.23 -1.00
N PRO A 123 -5.10 -11.63 0.28
CA PRO A 123 -4.22 -12.72 0.65
C PRO A 123 -4.76 -14.06 0.15
N THR A 124 -3.88 -14.88 -0.39
CA THR A 124 -4.20 -16.26 -0.83
C THR A 124 -3.78 -17.28 0.23
N LEU A 125 -4.36 -18.49 0.19
CA LEU A 125 -4.01 -19.58 1.12
C LEU A 125 -2.55 -20.03 1.00
N ASP A 126 -1.92 -19.87 -0.17
CA ASP A 126 -0.51 -20.18 -0.40
C ASP A 126 0.45 -19.05 0.02
N GLY A 127 -0.06 -18.03 0.73
CA GLY A 127 0.75 -16.95 1.30
C GLY A 127 1.19 -15.88 0.29
N LYS A 128 0.53 -15.81 -0.87
CA LYS A 128 0.75 -14.79 -1.90
C LYS A 128 -0.38 -13.75 -1.87
N TRP A 129 -0.39 -12.92 -2.92
CA TRP A 129 -1.36 -11.88 -3.14
C TRP A 129 -2.04 -12.09 -4.49
N ALA A 130 -3.34 -11.86 -4.54
CA ALA A 130 -4.12 -11.77 -5.76
C ALA A 130 -4.77 -10.39 -5.83
N GLY A 131 -4.87 -9.82 -7.02
CA GLY A 131 -5.58 -8.56 -7.28
C GLY A 131 -6.52 -8.72 -8.46
N ILE A 132 -7.37 -7.72 -8.70
CA ILE A 132 -8.24 -7.70 -9.86
C ILE A 132 -7.37 -7.59 -11.12
N TYR A 133 -7.76 -8.33 -12.16
CA TYR A 133 -7.11 -8.20 -13.46
C TYR A 133 -7.52 -6.86 -14.08
N HIS A 134 -6.58 -5.93 -14.16
CA HIS A 134 -6.77 -4.71 -14.95
C HIS A 134 -6.38 -5.02 -16.40
N ASP A 135 -7.34 -4.84 -17.31
CA ASP A 135 -7.07 -5.03 -18.74
C ASP A 135 -6.16 -3.90 -19.25
N PHE A 136 -4.85 -4.14 -19.18
CA PHE A 136 -3.87 -3.27 -19.80
C PHE A 136 -3.88 -3.58 -21.30
N ALA A 137 -4.57 -2.73 -22.07
CA ALA A 137 -4.60 -2.80 -23.52
C ALA A 137 -3.16 -2.95 -24.08
N GLY A 138 -2.82 -4.14 -24.60
CA GLY A 138 -1.48 -4.40 -25.14
C GLY A 138 -0.96 -5.82 -25.08
N TYR A 139 -1.67 -6.79 -24.49
CA TYR A 139 -1.28 -8.21 -24.55
C TYR A 139 -2.05 -8.94 -25.66
N ASP A 140 -1.31 -9.54 -26.60
CA ASP A 140 -1.86 -10.29 -27.74
C ASP A 140 -2.63 -11.57 -27.32
N ALA A 141 -2.43 -12.04 -26.09
CA ALA A 141 -3.21 -13.12 -25.48
C ALA A 141 -3.19 -13.02 -23.94
N PRO A 142 -4.30 -13.34 -23.24
CA PRO A 142 -4.31 -13.41 -21.79
C PRO A 142 -3.35 -14.52 -21.31
N PRO A 143 -2.60 -14.29 -20.21
CA PRO A 143 -1.74 -15.32 -19.65
C PRO A 143 -2.54 -16.54 -19.20
N PRO A 144 -1.92 -17.74 -19.11
CA PRO A 144 -2.58 -18.94 -18.61
C PRO A 144 -3.23 -18.69 -17.25
N THR A 145 -4.51 -19.02 -17.12
CA THR A 145 -5.23 -18.85 -15.86
C THR A 145 -4.85 -19.98 -14.89
N LYS A 146 -4.72 -19.64 -13.61
CA LYS A 146 -4.48 -20.59 -12.53
C LYS A 146 -5.57 -20.42 -11.48
N SER A 147 -6.14 -21.54 -11.02
CA SER A 147 -7.03 -21.52 -9.87
C SER A 147 -6.27 -21.07 -8.62
N ILE A 148 -6.86 -20.14 -7.87
CA ILE A 148 -6.36 -19.63 -6.61
C ILE A 148 -7.43 -19.78 -5.53
N SER A 149 -7.00 -19.87 -4.28
CA SER A 149 -7.89 -19.88 -3.12
C SER A 149 -7.53 -18.73 -2.21
N PHE A 150 -8.54 -17.94 -1.83
CA PHE A 150 -8.35 -16.80 -0.95
C PHE A 150 -8.33 -17.22 0.52
N ALA A 151 -7.52 -16.54 1.32
CA ALA A 151 -7.43 -16.78 2.76
C ALA A 151 -8.64 -16.23 3.53
N LYS A 152 -9.36 -15.29 2.93
CA LYS A 152 -10.65 -14.77 3.39
C LYS A 152 -11.61 -14.74 2.21
N GLU A 153 -12.90 -14.78 2.47
CA GLU A 153 -13.90 -14.54 1.44
C GLU A 153 -13.68 -13.16 0.80
N VAL A 154 -13.77 -13.10 -0.53
CA VAL A 154 -13.65 -11.88 -1.33
C VAL A 154 -14.90 -11.79 -2.19
N SER A 155 -15.56 -10.63 -2.13
CA SER A 155 -16.79 -10.36 -2.87
C SER A 155 -16.64 -9.04 -3.61
N LEU A 156 -16.92 -9.07 -4.91
CA LEU A 156 -16.94 -7.88 -5.76
C LEU A 156 -18.39 -7.55 -6.10
N PRO A 157 -18.84 -6.30 -5.87
CA PRO A 157 -20.17 -5.91 -6.29
C PRO A 157 -20.23 -5.95 -7.82
N LEU A 158 -21.22 -6.63 -8.41
CA LEU A 158 -21.41 -6.61 -9.86
C LEU A 158 -22.13 -5.33 -10.33
N SER A 159 -22.71 -4.58 -9.40
CA SER A 159 -23.44 -3.35 -9.66
C SER A 159 -23.36 -2.38 -8.49
N ILE A 160 -23.36 -1.09 -8.79
CA ILE A 160 -23.45 0.00 -7.82
C ILE A 160 -24.79 0.72 -8.03
N ILE A 161 -25.47 1.05 -6.94
CA ILE A 161 -26.64 1.93 -6.96
C ILE A 161 -26.13 3.35 -6.70
N ASN A 162 -26.31 4.27 -7.64
CA ASN A 162 -25.95 5.67 -7.41
C ASN A 162 -26.95 6.36 -6.46
N ASN A 163 -26.66 7.59 -6.06
CA ASN A 163 -27.52 8.36 -5.16
C ASN A 163 -28.95 8.59 -5.69
N ASP A 164 -29.15 8.42 -7.00
CA ASP A 164 -30.43 8.59 -7.70
C ASP A 164 -31.21 7.26 -7.82
N GLY A 165 -30.67 6.15 -7.29
CA GLY A 165 -31.29 4.83 -7.33
C GLY A 165 -31.04 4.05 -8.63
N GLU A 166 -30.23 4.57 -9.56
CA GLU A 166 -29.86 3.86 -10.79
C GLU A 166 -28.82 2.78 -10.50
N VAL A 167 -29.10 1.57 -10.99
CA VAL A 167 -28.15 0.45 -11.00
C VAL A 167 -27.20 0.61 -12.18
N LYS A 168 -25.91 0.78 -11.89
CA LYS A 168 -24.83 0.77 -12.90
C LYS A 168 -23.94 -0.44 -12.70
N ALA A 169 -23.39 -0.98 -13.79
CA ALA A 169 -22.37 -2.00 -13.70
C ALA A 169 -21.21 -1.48 -12.83
N SER A 170 -20.71 -2.33 -11.95
CA SER A 170 -19.51 -1.99 -11.18
C SER A 170 -18.33 -1.82 -12.14
N PRO A 171 -17.52 -0.76 -12.00
CA PRO A 171 -16.24 -0.64 -12.69
C PRO A 171 -15.15 -1.55 -12.06
N PHE A 172 -15.53 -2.35 -11.06
CA PHE A 172 -14.76 -3.39 -10.39
C PHE A 172 -15.36 -4.76 -10.68
#